data_AF-A0A7X9A3N6-F1
#
_entry.id   AF-A0A7X9A3N6-F1
#
_cell.length_a   1.000
_cell.length_b   1.000
_cell.length_c   1.000
_cell.angle_alpha   90.00
_cell.angle_beta   90.00
_cell.angle_gamma   90.00
#
_symmetry.space_group_name_H-M   'P 1'
#
loop_
_entity.id
_entity.type
_entity.pdbx_description
1 polymer ?
#
loop_
_entity_poly.entity_id
_entity_poly.type
_entity_poly.pdbx_seq_one_letter_code
_entity_poly.pdbx_strand_id
1 'polypeptide(L)'
;MLFPPYEGDPAQLPALTLAYIGDGVYELFVRRRMLENEGIKAHNLHRQAIKRVNAQAQANLLKKLKDELNEEEEAIARRGRNAKSGQIPKNANVGEYRLATGLEALVGYLFLKGQWERIEELLARIEEKEED
;
A
#
# COMPACT_ATOMS: atom_id res chain seq x y z
N MET A 1 -11.70 -5.17 17.31
CA MET A 1 -10.74 -4.62 16.31
C MET A 1 -9.56 -4.06 17.06
N LEU A 2 -8.32 -4.27 16.60
CA LEU A 2 -7.11 -3.81 17.31
C LEU A 2 -6.94 -2.28 17.27
N PHE A 3 -7.50 -1.62 16.26
CA PHE A 3 -7.45 -0.17 16.09
C PHE A 3 -8.87 0.35 15.79
N PRO A 4 -9.41 1.28 16.59
CA PRO A 4 -10.65 1.96 16.23
C PRO A 4 -10.43 2.92 15.04
N PRO A 5 -11.49 3.28 14.30
CA PRO A 5 -11.41 4.32 13.29
C PRO A 5 -10.91 5.65 13.86
N TYR A 6 -10.28 6.46 13.02
CA TYR A 6 -9.85 7.81 13.37
C TYR A 6 -11.07 8.69 13.67
N GLU A 7 -10.99 9.51 14.73
CA GLU A 7 -12.13 10.32 15.19
C GLU A 7 -12.51 11.48 14.24
N GLY A 8 -11.60 11.88 13.35
CA GLY A 8 -11.83 12.93 12.34
C GLY A 8 -12.12 12.38 10.94
N ASP A 9 -12.23 13.26 9.95
CA ASP A 9 -12.37 12.87 8.53
C ASP A 9 -10.98 12.56 7.92
N PRO A 10 -10.65 11.28 7.62
CA PRO A 10 -9.37 10.93 7.02
C PRO A 10 -9.18 11.56 5.62
N ALA A 11 -10.26 11.93 4.92
CA ALA A 11 -10.16 12.61 3.64
C ALA A 11 -9.53 14.01 3.77
N GLN A 12 -9.57 14.65 4.95
CA GLN A 12 -8.91 15.96 5.17
C GLN A 12 -7.42 15.85 5.52
N LEU A 13 -6.91 14.65 5.80
CA LEU A 13 -5.52 14.48 6.19
C LEU A 13 -4.56 14.70 5.00
N PRO A 14 -3.34 15.22 5.25
CA PRO A 14 -2.32 15.35 4.21
C PRO A 14 -1.99 13.99 3.59
N ALA A 15 -1.79 13.97 2.27
CA ALA A 15 -1.57 12.73 1.53
C ALA A 15 -0.34 11.95 2.01
N LEU A 16 0.74 12.64 2.39
CA LEU A 16 1.94 12.02 2.95
C LEU A 16 1.71 11.45 4.36
N THR A 17 0.77 12.03 5.13
CA THR A 17 0.37 11.48 6.43
C THR A 17 -0.41 10.17 6.25
N LEU A 18 -1.29 10.12 5.25
CA LEU A 18 -2.00 8.89 4.88
C LEU A 18 -1.01 7.83 4.37
N ALA A 19 -0.08 8.22 3.50
CA ALA A 19 0.93 7.32 2.99
C ALA A 19 1.82 6.74 4.11
N TYR A 20 2.21 7.56 5.08
CA TYR A 20 3.01 7.12 6.23
C TYR A 20 2.38 5.95 6.99
N ILE A 21 1.09 6.03 7.33
CA ILE A 21 0.43 4.92 8.03
C ILE A 21 0.09 3.77 7.08
N GLY A 22 -0.27 4.08 5.83
CA GLY A 22 -0.61 3.08 4.83
C GLY A 22 0.54 2.16 4.43
N ASP A 23 1.77 2.68 4.38
CA ASP A 23 2.99 1.88 4.16
C ASP A 23 3.14 0.80 5.25
N GLY A 24 2.95 1.16 6.53
CA GLY A 24 2.99 0.21 7.64
C GLY A 24 1.88 -0.85 7.57
N VAL A 25 0.67 -0.45 7.18
CA VAL A 25 -0.46 -1.39 7.00
C VAL A 25 -0.18 -2.35 5.84
N TYR A 26 0.30 -1.83 4.71
CA TYR A 26 0.67 -2.63 3.54
C TYR A 26 1.78 -3.63 3.88
N GLU A 27 2.84 -3.18 4.55
CA GLU A 27 3.95 -4.04 4.95
C GLU A 27 3.49 -5.16 5.89
N LEU A 28 2.66 -4.83 6.88
CA LEU A 28 2.11 -5.83 7.80
C LEU A 28 1.23 -6.85 7.06
N PHE A 29 0.38 -6.40 6.13
CA PHE A 29 -0.44 -7.27 5.31
C PHE A 29 0.40 -8.26 4.49
N VAL A 30 1.43 -7.76 3.78
CA VAL A 30 2.35 -8.59 3.00
C VAL A 30 3.06 -9.62 3.88
N ARG A 31 3.61 -9.18 5.03
CA ARG A 31 4.31 -10.07 5.96
C ARG A 31 3.39 -11.14 6.53
N ARG A 32 2.13 -10.80 6.86
CA ARG A 32 1.13 -11.75 7.35
C ARG A 32 0.82 -12.81 6.30
N ARG A 33 0.47 -12.39 5.07
CA ARG A 33 0.11 -13.32 3.99
C ARG A 33 1.22 -14.32 3.68
N MET A 34 2.48 -13.89 3.79
CA MET A 34 3.62 -14.79 3.58
C MET A 34 3.80 -15.86 4.67
N LEU A 35 3.21 -15.68 5.86
CA LEU A 35 3.21 -16.71 6.90
C LEU A 35 2.17 -17.80 6.65
N GLU A 36 1.24 -17.59 5.71
CA GLU A 36 0.21 -18.57 5.36
C GLU A 36 0.76 -19.68 4.43
N ASN A 37 1.92 -19.46 3.82
CA ASN A 37 2.60 -20.43 2.93
C ASN A 37 3.65 -21.28 3.69
N GLU A 38 3.62 -22.60 3.51
CA GLU A 38 4.48 -23.56 4.22
C GLU A 38 5.95 -23.44 3.78
N GLY A 39 6.80 -22.78 4.59
CA GLY A 39 8.21 -22.60 4.28
C GLY A 39 8.92 -21.54 5.13
N ILE A 40 8.69 -21.58 6.45
CA ILE A 40 8.99 -20.49 7.40
C ILE A 40 10.49 -20.46 7.78
N LYS A 41 11.34 -20.01 6.85
CA LYS A 41 12.68 -19.51 7.22
C LYS A 41 12.67 -17.99 7.13
N ALA A 42 12.96 -17.31 8.25
CA ALA A 42 12.93 -15.85 8.36
C ALA A 42 13.72 -15.13 7.24
N HIS A 43 14.85 -15.70 6.82
CA HIS A 43 15.65 -15.14 5.72
C HIS A 43 14.93 -15.17 4.36
N ASN A 44 14.14 -16.20 4.08
CA ASN A 44 13.35 -16.30 2.86
C ASN A 44 12.15 -15.34 2.90
N LEU A 45 11.50 -15.24 4.06
CA LEU A 45 10.41 -14.29 4.29
C LEU A 45 10.86 -12.84 4.07
N HIS A 46 12.03 -12.45 4.58
CA HIS A 46 12.51 -11.08 4.36
C HIS A 46 12.76 -10.77 2.87
N ARG A 47 13.45 -11.68 2.15
CA ARG A 47 13.70 -11.49 0.70
C ARG A 47 12.42 -11.43 -0.12
N GLN A 48 11.48 -12.32 0.16
CA GLN A 48 10.19 -12.36 -0.52
C GLN A 48 9.32 -11.14 -0.19
N ALA A 49 9.43 -10.56 1.02
CA ALA A 49 8.72 -9.35 1.40
C ALA A 49 9.27 -8.15 0.63
N ILE A 50 10.60 -7.97 0.56
CA ILE A 50 11.23 -6.88 -0.21
C ILE A 50 10.77 -6.87 -1.68
N LYS A 51 10.61 -8.05 -2.30
CA LYS A 51 10.10 -8.17 -3.68
C LYS A 51 8.67 -7.62 -3.84
N ARG A 52 7.87 -7.57 -2.77
CA ARG A 52 6.44 -7.18 -2.77
C ARG A 52 6.18 -5.80 -2.16
N VAL A 53 7.08 -5.28 -1.31
CA VAL A 53 6.93 -3.96 -0.67
C VAL A 53 7.67 -2.82 -1.35
N ASN A 54 8.52 -3.11 -2.35
CA ASN A 54 9.21 -2.05 -3.09
C ASN A 54 8.24 -1.19 -3.93
N ALA A 55 8.68 0.05 -4.24
CA ALA A 55 7.88 1.03 -4.97
C ALA A 55 7.38 0.53 -6.33
N GLN A 56 8.17 -0.29 -7.03
CA GLN A 56 7.76 -0.84 -8.33
C GLN A 56 6.58 -1.80 -8.19
N ALA A 57 6.60 -2.69 -7.19
CA ALA A 57 5.51 -3.61 -6.90
C ALA A 57 4.23 -2.87 -6.52
N GLN A 58 4.35 -1.89 -5.61
CA GLN A 58 3.23 -1.03 -5.20
C GLN A 58 2.65 -0.22 -6.37
N ALA A 59 3.51 0.34 -7.22
CA ALA A 59 3.09 1.07 -8.41
C ALA A 59 2.32 0.18 -9.40
N ASN A 60 2.75 -1.08 -9.58
CA ASN A 60 2.07 -2.03 -10.44
C ASN A 60 0.71 -2.44 -9.87
N LEU A 61 0.61 -2.63 -8.55
CA LEU A 61 -0.65 -2.91 -7.89
C LEU A 61 -1.64 -1.75 -8.09
N LEU A 62 -1.24 -0.49 -7.86
CA LEU A 62 -2.15 0.64 -8.05
C LEU A 62 -2.66 0.74 -9.51
N LYS A 63 -1.78 0.50 -10.49
CA LYS A 63 -2.19 0.46 -11.91
C LYS A 63 -3.24 -0.62 -12.17
N LYS A 64 -3.08 -1.79 -11.55
CA LYS A 64 -4.00 -2.93 -11.69
C LYS A 64 -5.36 -2.65 -11.06
N LEU A 65 -5.38 -1.95 -9.92
CA LEU A 65 -6.61 -1.62 -9.20
C LEU A 65 -7.43 -0.49 -9.84
N LYS A 66 -6.90 0.21 -10.85
CA LYS A 66 -7.48 1.45 -11.38
C LYS A 66 -8.99 1.38 -11.67
N ASP A 67 -9.44 0.29 -12.29
CA ASP A 67 -10.85 0.13 -12.68
C ASP A 67 -11.72 -0.50 -11.58
N GLU A 68 -11.11 -0.85 -10.44
CA GLU A 68 -11.79 -1.39 -9.25
C GLU A 68 -12.03 -0.31 -8.19
N LEU A 69 -11.40 0.86 -8.30
CA LEU A 69 -11.54 1.96 -7.35
C LEU A 69 -12.82 2.75 -7.61
N ASN A 70 -13.50 3.14 -6.54
CA ASN A 70 -14.55 4.16 -6.63
C ASN A 70 -13.95 5.57 -6.76
N GLU A 71 -14.80 6.58 -7.02
CA GLU A 71 -14.37 7.97 -7.24
C GLU A 71 -13.60 8.56 -6.06
N GLU A 72 -14.00 8.23 -4.83
CA GLU A 72 -13.35 8.73 -3.61
C GLU A 72 -11.96 8.10 -3.44
N GLU A 73 -11.86 6.78 -3.62
CA GLU A 73 -10.61 6.02 -3.58
C GLU A 73 -9.63 6.50 -4.66
N GLU A 74 -10.10 6.72 -5.89
CA GLU A 74 -9.29 7.26 -6.98
C GLU A 74 -8.80 8.68 -6.65
N ALA A 75 -9.65 9.52 -6.06
CA ALA A 75 -9.27 10.86 -5.65
C ALA A 75 -8.16 10.85 -4.58
N ILE A 76 -8.26 9.98 -3.58
CA ILE A 76 -7.24 9.80 -2.53
C ILE A 76 -5.91 9.30 -3.14
N ALA A 77 -5.96 8.25 -3.97
CA ALA A 77 -4.78 7.70 -4.61
C ALA A 77 -4.08 8.73 -5.52
N ARG A 78 -4.86 9.48 -6.28
CA ARG A 78 -4.36 10.58 -7.13
C ARG A 78 -3.71 11.68 -6.29
N ARG A 79 -4.25 12.00 -5.11
CA ARG A 79 -3.67 12.98 -4.19
C ARG A 79 -2.32 12.51 -3.65
N GLY A 80 -2.20 11.24 -3.26
CA GLY A 80 -0.91 10.62 -2.89
C GLY A 80 0.10 10.69 -4.03
N ARG A 81 -0.30 10.32 -5.25
CA ARG A 81 0.56 10.38 -6.45
C ARG A 81 1.09 11.77 -6.77
N ASN A 82 0.27 12.79 -6.54
CA ASN A 82 0.63 14.18 -6.82
C ASN A 82 1.32 14.87 -5.63
N ALA A 83 1.42 14.20 -4.48
CA ALA A 83 2.11 14.73 -3.31
C ALA A 83 3.59 14.92 -3.63
N LYS A 84 4.12 16.10 -3.32
CA LYS A 84 5.55 16.37 -3.43
C LYS A 84 6.24 15.78 -2.21
N SER A 85 6.52 14.48 -2.24
CA SER A 85 7.46 13.83 -1.32
C SER A 85 8.84 14.50 -1.49
N GLY A 86 9.52 14.79 -0.38
CA GLY A 86 10.79 15.53 -0.34
C GLY A 86 11.93 14.90 -1.17
N GLN A 87 12.96 14.34 -0.51
CA GLN A 87 14.05 13.70 -1.24
C GLN A 87 13.59 12.38 -1.86
N ILE A 88 13.36 12.38 -3.17
CA ILE A 88 13.24 11.14 -3.95
C ILE A 88 14.66 10.58 -4.15
N PRO A 89 14.91 9.28 -3.91
CA PRO A 89 16.23 8.70 -4.15
C PRO A 89 16.68 8.97 -5.58
N LYS A 90 17.95 9.38 -5.77
CA LYS A 90 18.49 9.79 -7.08
C LYS A 90 18.35 8.73 -8.17
N ASN A 91 18.29 7.45 -7.77
CA ASN A 91 18.20 6.31 -8.68
C ASN A 91 16.77 5.72 -8.78
N ALA A 92 15.79 6.29 -8.08
CA ALA A 92 14.42 5.80 -8.11
C ALA A 92 13.68 6.33 -9.34
N ASN A 93 12.87 5.47 -9.96
CA ASN A 93 11.92 5.92 -10.97
C ASN A 93 10.85 6.80 -10.29
N VAL A 94 10.89 8.09 -10.58
CA VAL A 94 9.97 9.10 -10.00
C VAL A 94 8.51 8.73 -10.24
N GLY A 95 8.19 8.14 -11.39
CA GLY A 95 6.83 7.71 -11.72
C GLY A 95 6.34 6.56 -10.83
N GLU A 96 7.19 5.56 -10.61
CA GLU A 96 6.88 4.44 -9.70
C GLU A 96 6.77 4.91 -8.26
N TYR A 97 7.69 5.75 -7.80
CA TYR A 97 7.66 6.28 -6.44
C TYR A 97 6.35 7.04 -6.16
N ARG A 98 5.93 7.89 -7.10
CA ARG A 98 4.64 8.61 -6.99
C ARG A 98 3.45 7.65 -6.97
N LEU A 99 3.45 6.64 -7.82
CA LEU A 99 2.36 5.65 -7.82
C LEU A 99 2.33 4.84 -6.52
N ALA A 100 3.49 4.45 -5.97
CA ALA A 100 3.59 3.80 -4.67
C ALA A 100 3.01 4.67 -3.56
N THR A 101 3.39 5.94 -3.47
CA THR A 101 2.80 6.89 -2.52
C THR A 101 1.29 7.07 -2.71
N GLY A 102 0.79 6.92 -3.95
CA GLY A 102 -0.65 6.87 -4.23
C GLY A 102 -1.34 5.66 -3.59
N LEU A 103 -0.74 4.48 -3.70
CA LEU A 103 -1.25 3.25 -3.08
C LEU A 103 -1.22 3.37 -1.55
N GLU A 104 -0.08 3.78 -0.99
CA GLU A 104 0.11 3.95 0.45
C GLU A 104 -0.95 4.92 1.00
N ALA A 105 -1.20 6.05 0.33
CA ALA A 105 -2.22 7.01 0.75
C ALA A 105 -3.64 6.41 0.74
N LEU A 106 -3.98 5.59 -0.26
CA LEU A 106 -5.25 4.89 -0.33
C LEU A 106 -5.42 3.89 0.82
N VAL A 107 -4.40 3.06 1.06
CA VAL A 107 -4.40 2.08 2.17
C VAL A 107 -4.55 2.79 3.51
N GLY A 108 -3.80 3.87 3.74
CA GLY A 108 -3.88 4.65 4.96
C GLY A 108 -5.27 5.28 5.18
N TYR A 109 -5.89 5.80 4.13
CA TYR A 109 -7.25 6.33 4.19
C TYR A 109 -8.27 5.28 4.59
N LEU A 110 -8.25 4.11 3.94
CA LEU A 110 -9.17 3.00 4.26
C LEU A 110 -8.94 2.48 5.69
N PHE A 111 -7.68 2.39 6.12
CA PHE A 111 -7.32 1.96 7.47
C PHE A 111 -7.89 2.91 8.53
N LEU A 112 -7.73 4.22 8.34
CA LEU A 112 -8.24 5.22 9.28
C LEU A 112 -9.78 5.28 9.28
N LYS A 113 -10.45 4.91 8.18
CA LYS A 113 -11.91 4.70 8.16
C LYS A 113 -12.36 3.38 8.77
N GLY A 114 -11.44 2.48 9.13
CA GLY A 114 -11.75 1.14 9.61
C GLY A 114 -12.34 0.22 8.52
N GLN A 115 -12.10 0.52 7.25
CA GLN A 115 -12.60 -0.27 6.11
C GLN A 115 -11.68 -1.46 5.79
N TRP A 116 -11.51 -2.34 6.77
CA TRP A 116 -10.56 -3.45 6.72
C TRP A 116 -10.85 -4.46 5.61
N GLU A 117 -12.12 -4.80 5.39
CA GLU A 117 -12.54 -5.72 4.33
C GLU A 117 -12.15 -5.19 2.94
N ARG A 118 -12.29 -3.86 2.74
CA ARG A 118 -11.90 -3.21 1.49
C ARG A 118 -10.38 -3.21 1.30
N ILE A 119 -9.61 -3.03 2.37
CA ILE A 119 -8.14 -3.16 2.31
C ILE A 119 -7.76 -4.59 1.89
N GLU A 120 -8.37 -5.59 2.52
CA GLU A 120 -8.12 -7.00 2.20
C GLU A 120 -8.48 -7.31 0.74
N GLU A 121 -9.62 -6.84 0.24
CA GLU A 121 -10.03 -7.01 -1.16
C GLU A 121 -9.01 -6.44 -2.15
N LEU A 122 -8.54 -5.20 -1.91
CA LEU A 122 -7.58 -4.53 -2.79
C LEU A 122 -6.19 -5.19 -2.71
N LEU A 123 -5.70 -5.51 -1.51
CA LEU A 123 -4.38 -6.10 -1.31
C LEU A 123 -4.35 -7.60 -1.62
N ALA A 124 -5.51 -8.27 -1.71
CA ALA A 124 -5.60 -9.63 -2.23
C ALA A 124 -5.06 -9.76 -3.65
N ARG A 125 -5.05 -8.66 -4.43
CA ARG A 125 -4.54 -8.62 -5.82
C ARG A 125 -3.01 -8.57 -5.95
N ILE A 126 -2.29 -8.47 -4.82
CA ILE A 126 -0.84 -8.65 -4.77
C ILE A 126 -0.51 -10.03 -5.35
N GLU A 127 0.34 -10.05 -6.37
CA GLU A 127 0.76 -11.30 -6.98
C GLU A 127 1.62 -12.11 -6.02
N GLU A 128 1.22 -13.36 -5.81
CA GLU A 128 2.11 -14.38 -5.34
C GLU A 128 2.89 -14.87 -6.56
N LYS A 129 4.01 -14.21 -6.88
CA LYS A 129 4.95 -14.85 -7.80
C LYS A 129 5.47 -16.11 -7.12
N GLU A 130 5.07 -17.26 -7.63
CA GLU A 130 5.82 -18.51 -7.47
C GLU A 130 7.22 -18.28 -8.07
N GLU A 131 8.25 -18.73 -7.35
CA GLU A 131 9.60 -18.76 -7.90
C GLU A 131 9.67 -19.96 -8.85
N ASP A 132 10.09 -19.73 -10.10
CA ASP A 132 10.78 -20.73 -10.93
C ASP A 132 12.10 -21.14 -10.27
#